data_AF-A0A016AH19-F1
#
_entry.id   AF-A0A016AH19-F1
#
_cell.length_a   1.000
_cell.length_b   1.000
_cell.length_c   1.000
_cell.angle_alpha   90.00
_cell.angle_beta   90.00
_cell.angle_gamma   90.00
#
_symmetry.space_group_name_H-M   'P 1'
#
loop_
_entity.id
_entity.type
_entity.pdbx_description
1 polymer ?
#
loop_
_entity_poly.entity_id
_entity_poly.type
_entity_poly.pdbx_seq_one_letter_code
_entity_poly.pdbx_strand_id
1 'polypeptide(L)'
;MKIKLLFLISILFCTGSYAQETVTEPDFIGEVLVLNPDNSTTPLEKATVKIKTKANASVYLVGMGKVKTKINVDGPSAQVRLHQGDDFKLIVRAVDNNTDPMSIINIFQFETGKKVRKPSYLL
;
A
#
# COMPACT_ATOMS: atom_id res chain seq x y z
N MET A 1 5.75 -17.15 -57.25
CA MET A 1 5.33 -15.83 -56.69
C MET A 1 4.49 -15.96 -55.41
N LYS A 2 3.57 -16.92 -55.31
CA LYS A 2 2.67 -17.10 -54.15
C LYS A 2 3.37 -17.33 -52.80
N ILE A 3 4.45 -18.13 -52.76
CA ILE A 3 5.20 -18.41 -51.52
C ILE A 3 5.91 -17.15 -50.95
N LYS A 4 6.47 -16.31 -51.83
CA LYS A 4 7.18 -15.08 -51.43
C LYS A 4 6.19 -14.04 -50.88
N LEU A 5 4.98 -13.99 -51.45
CA LEU A 5 3.90 -13.13 -50.97
C LEU A 5 3.39 -13.58 -49.60
N LEU A 6 3.25 -14.90 -49.37
CA LEU A 6 2.89 -15.46 -48.06
C LEU A 6 3.92 -15.13 -46.97
N PHE A 7 5.21 -15.22 -47.30
CA PHE A 7 6.29 -14.83 -46.37
C PHE A 7 6.25 -13.33 -46.02
N LEU A 8 6.01 -12.46 -47.00
CA LEU A 8 5.92 -11.02 -46.78
C LEU A 8 4.71 -10.65 -45.89
N ILE A 9 3.58 -11.32 -46.10
CA ILE A 9 2.36 -11.15 -45.29
C ILE A 9 2.60 -11.63 -43.84
N SER A 10 3.28 -12.77 -43.65
CA SER A 10 3.61 -13.29 -42.31
C SER A 10 4.48 -12.32 -41.50
N ILE A 11 5.43 -11.63 -42.13
CA ILE A 11 6.30 -10.66 -41.46
C ILE A 11 5.50 -9.41 -41.03
N LEU A 12 4.52 -9.00 -41.84
CA LEU A 12 3.64 -7.87 -41.53
C LEU A 12 2.74 -8.12 -40.30
N PHE A 13 2.38 -9.38 -40.03
CA PHE A 13 1.55 -9.74 -38.86
C PHE A 13 2.35 -9.92 -37.56
N CYS A 14 3.68 -9.98 -37.60
CA CYS A 14 4.52 -10.16 -36.41
C CYS A 14 4.91 -8.86 -35.70
N THR A 15 4.65 -7.67 -36.26
CA THR A 15 5.16 -6.40 -35.71
C THR A 15 4.20 -5.66 -34.77
N GLY A 16 3.10 -6.30 -34.33
CA GLY A 16 2.01 -5.62 -33.60
C GLY A 16 1.76 -6.05 -32.15
N SER A 17 2.47 -7.05 -31.62
CA SER A 17 2.16 -7.61 -30.30
C SER A 17 2.99 -6.96 -29.19
N TYR A 18 2.58 -5.77 -28.74
CA TYR A 18 3.00 -5.28 -27.43
C TYR A 18 2.07 -5.88 -26.38
N ALA A 19 2.52 -6.94 -25.69
CA ALA A 19 1.80 -7.52 -24.55
C ALA A 19 2.13 -6.82 -23.21
N GLN A 20 2.94 -5.76 -23.24
CA GLN A 20 3.31 -5.02 -22.05
C GLN A 20 2.24 -3.99 -21.75
N GLU A 21 1.42 -4.30 -20.76
CA GLU A 21 0.51 -3.34 -20.16
C GLU A 21 1.32 -2.44 -19.22
N THR A 22 1.46 -1.17 -19.57
CA THR A 22 2.24 -0.21 -18.76
C THR A 22 1.43 0.16 -17.52
N VAL A 23 1.74 -0.47 -16.39
CA VAL A 23 1.16 -0.10 -15.10
C VAL A 23 1.97 1.05 -14.50
N THR A 24 1.27 2.09 -14.04
CA THR A 24 1.89 3.27 -13.43
C THR A 24 2.55 2.90 -12.10
N GLU A 25 3.84 3.24 -11.95
CA GLU A 25 4.57 3.05 -10.70
C GLU A 25 4.60 4.34 -9.85
N PRO A 26 4.71 4.25 -8.52
CA PRO A 26 4.91 5.42 -7.68
C PRO A 26 6.27 6.08 -7.89
N ASP A 27 6.28 7.42 -7.96
CA ASP A 27 7.49 8.23 -8.21
C ASP A 27 8.45 8.21 -7.01
N PHE A 28 7.92 8.18 -5.79
CA PHE A 28 8.70 8.36 -4.56
C PHE A 28 8.66 7.14 -3.64
N ILE A 29 9.78 6.91 -2.94
CA ILE A 29 9.88 5.90 -1.89
C ILE A 29 8.87 6.21 -0.78
N GLY A 30 8.18 5.16 -0.31
CA GLY A 30 7.14 5.27 0.72
C GLY A 30 5.76 5.66 0.16
N GLU A 31 5.63 5.83 -1.15
CA GLU A 31 4.33 5.87 -1.82
C GLU A 31 3.87 4.47 -2.19
N VAL A 32 2.56 4.26 -2.04
CA VAL A 32 1.90 2.99 -2.30
C VAL A 32 0.67 3.26 -3.16
N LEU A 33 0.55 2.52 -4.25
CA LEU A 33 -0.62 2.53 -5.12
C LEU A 33 -1.39 1.22 -4.96
N VAL A 34 -2.71 1.28 -5.03
CA VAL A 34 -3.54 0.11 -5.29
C VAL A 34 -3.64 -0.07 -6.80
N LEU A 35 -3.39 -1.28 -7.28
CA LEU A 35 -3.69 -1.68 -8.65
C LEU A 35 -5.13 -2.17 -8.71
N ASN A 36 -5.96 -1.44 -9.45
CA ASN A 36 -7.36 -1.77 -9.66
C ASN A 36 -7.50 -2.87 -10.73
N PRO A 37 -8.67 -3.55 -10.80
CA PRO A 37 -8.90 -4.61 -11.79
C PRO A 37 -8.86 -4.15 -13.26
N ASP A 38 -9.04 -2.86 -13.50
CA ASP A 38 -8.94 -2.22 -14.82
C ASP A 38 -7.52 -1.75 -15.15
N ASN A 39 -6.52 -2.19 -14.37
CA ASN A 39 -5.11 -1.79 -14.43
C ASN A 39 -4.84 -0.30 -14.17
N SER A 40 -5.85 0.47 -13.75
CA SER A 40 -5.63 1.81 -13.22
C SER A 40 -5.03 1.74 -11.81
N THR A 41 -4.37 2.83 -11.40
CA THR A 41 -3.72 2.91 -10.09
C THR A 41 -4.32 4.01 -9.24
N THR A 42 -4.60 3.71 -7.96
CA THR A 42 -5.10 4.69 -7.00
C THR A 42 -4.11 4.88 -5.85
N PRO A 43 -3.60 6.09 -5.59
CA PRO A 43 -2.64 6.33 -4.52
C PRO A 43 -3.28 6.18 -3.14
N LEU A 44 -2.58 5.48 -2.24
CA LEU A 44 -2.98 5.37 -0.84
C LEU A 44 -2.61 6.62 -0.04
N GLU A 45 -3.40 6.90 1.00
CA GLU A 45 -3.22 8.05 1.87
C GLU A 45 -1.96 7.94 2.74
N LYS A 46 -1.19 9.02 2.83
CA LYS A 46 -0.11 9.17 3.82
C LYS A 46 -0.73 9.60 5.15
N ALA A 47 -1.12 8.63 5.98
CA ALA A 47 -1.71 8.92 7.28
C ALA A 47 -0.64 9.34 8.31
N THR A 48 -0.78 10.54 8.87
CA THR A 48 0.02 10.96 10.03
C THR A 48 -0.52 10.30 11.30
N VAL A 49 0.30 9.52 11.97
CA VAL A 49 -0.05 8.84 13.22
C VAL A 49 0.22 9.73 14.42
N LYS A 50 -0.80 9.96 15.27
CA LYS A 50 -0.65 10.67 16.54
C LYS A 50 -0.28 9.69 17.63
N ILE A 51 0.98 9.77 18.07
CA ILE A 51 1.49 9.03 19.23
C ILE A 51 0.99 9.73 20.49
N LYS A 52 0.01 9.12 21.19
CA LYS A 52 -0.47 9.61 22.48
C LYS A 52 0.13 8.79 23.60
N THR A 53 0.94 9.44 24.43
CA THR A 53 1.53 8.86 25.63
C THR A 53 0.66 9.20 26.83
N LYS A 54 0.10 8.18 27.49
CA LYS A 54 -0.56 8.35 28.80
C LYS A 54 0.29 7.69 29.87
N ALA A 55 0.74 8.49 30.83
CA ALA A 55 1.43 8.03 32.02
C ALA A 55 0.48 8.13 33.23
N ASN A 56 0.52 7.14 34.12
CA ASN A 56 -0.23 7.20 35.38
C ASN A 56 0.31 8.31 36.29
N ALA A 57 -0.54 8.84 37.18
CA ALA A 57 -0.17 9.90 38.12
C ALA A 57 1.08 9.57 38.96
N SER A 58 1.30 8.28 39.29
CA SER A 58 2.51 7.81 39.98
C SER A 58 3.80 8.05 39.18
N VAL A 59 3.76 8.01 37.85
CA VAL A 59 4.94 8.31 37.01
C VAL A 59 5.36 9.76 37.18
N TYR A 60 4.40 10.68 37.21
CA TYR A 60 4.68 12.10 37.38
C TYR A 60 5.13 12.45 38.81
N LEU A 61 4.66 11.69 39.80
CA LEU A 61 4.89 12.02 41.21
C LEU A 61 6.12 11.32 41.81
N VAL A 62 6.42 10.09 41.39
CA VAL A 62 7.51 9.26 41.95
C VAL A 62 8.43 8.63 40.90
N GLY A 63 8.23 8.94 39.61
CA GLY A 63 9.05 8.41 38.51
C GLY A 63 8.79 6.94 38.15
N MET A 64 7.95 6.21 38.92
CA MET A 64 7.60 4.82 38.68
C MET A 64 6.16 4.66 38.18
N GLY A 65 6.00 3.95 37.06
CA GLY A 65 4.71 3.49 36.59
C GLY A 65 4.66 3.17 35.09
N LYS A 66 3.53 2.60 34.67
CA LYS A 66 3.34 2.11 33.30
C LYS A 66 2.96 3.28 32.37
N VAL A 67 3.78 3.51 31.36
CA VAL A 67 3.48 4.42 30.25
C VAL A 67 2.84 3.61 29.13
N LYS A 68 1.67 4.03 28.64
CA LYS A 68 1.05 3.43 27.45
C LYS A 68 1.12 4.41 26.30
N THR A 69 1.90 4.06 25.29
CA THR A 69 1.95 4.75 24.01
C THR A 69 0.86 4.19 23.11
N LYS A 70 0.03 5.05 22.51
CA LYS A 70 -1.03 4.63 21.59
C LYS A 70 -0.89 5.37 20.27
N ILE A 71 -0.82 4.61 19.19
CA ILE A 71 -0.93 5.12 17.82
C ILE A 71 -2.42 5.36 17.55
N ASN A 72 -2.79 6.58 17.13
CA ASN A 72 -4.14 6.86 16.63
C ASN A 72 -4.03 7.40 15.21
N VAL A 73 -4.89 6.90 14.33
CA VAL A 73 -5.13 7.47 13.01
C VAL A 73 -6.47 8.19 13.06
N ASP A 74 -6.50 9.41 12.56
CA ASP A 74 -7.71 10.23 12.54
C ASP A 74 -8.71 9.69 11.51
N GLY A 75 -9.99 9.81 11.82
CA GLY A 75 -11.09 9.35 10.98
C GLY A 75 -11.56 7.93 11.33
N PRO A 76 -12.85 7.64 11.11
CA PRO A 76 -13.42 6.31 11.32
C PRO A 76 -13.07 5.32 10.19
N SER A 77 -12.64 5.81 9.03
CA SER A 77 -12.31 5.00 7.85
C SER A 77 -11.20 5.65 7.03
N ALA A 78 -10.48 4.83 6.24
CA ALA A 78 -9.55 5.31 5.22
C ALA A 78 -10.29 5.97 4.03
N GLN A 79 -9.62 6.85 3.29
CA GLN A 79 -10.13 7.45 2.07
C GLN A 79 -10.29 6.41 0.95
N VAL A 80 -9.25 5.61 0.71
CA VAL A 80 -9.29 4.50 -0.25
C VAL A 80 -9.83 3.26 0.46
N ARG A 81 -10.87 2.66 -0.10
CA ARG A 81 -11.52 1.46 0.45
C ARG A 81 -11.71 0.44 -0.65
N LEU A 82 -11.28 -0.77 -0.36
CA LEU A 82 -11.42 -1.92 -1.24
C LEU A 82 -12.62 -2.76 -0.78
N HIS A 83 -13.24 -3.46 -1.71
CA HIS A 83 -14.36 -4.33 -1.41
C HIS A 83 -13.89 -5.54 -0.59
N GLN A 84 -14.66 -5.88 0.43
CA GLN A 84 -14.34 -7.01 1.28
C GLN A 84 -14.51 -8.32 0.51
N GLY A 85 -13.49 -9.17 0.55
CA GLY A 85 -13.48 -10.47 -0.12
C GLY A 85 -12.83 -10.45 -1.51
N ASP A 86 -12.59 -9.26 -2.07
CA ASP A 86 -11.87 -9.12 -3.33
C ASP A 86 -10.36 -9.21 -3.09
N ASP A 87 -9.67 -9.85 -4.04
CA ASP A 87 -8.21 -9.79 -4.10
C ASP A 87 -7.76 -8.37 -4.45
N PHE A 88 -6.69 -7.93 -3.82
CA PHE A 88 -6.08 -6.63 -4.10
C PHE A 88 -4.57 -6.74 -4.26
N LYS A 89 -4.02 -5.80 -5.03
CA LYS A 89 -2.60 -5.71 -5.30
C LYS A 89 -2.10 -4.31 -4.94
N LEU A 90 -0.91 -4.26 -4.34
CA LEU A 90 -0.23 -3.03 -3.99
C LEU A 90 1.05 -2.90 -4.81
N ILE A 91 1.30 -1.70 -5.31
CA ILE A 91 2.56 -1.34 -5.97
C ILE A 91 3.29 -0.39 -5.02
N VAL A 92 4.48 -0.80 -4.61
CA VAL A 92 5.26 -0.08 -3.58
C VAL A 92 6.63 0.23 -4.13
N ARG A 93 7.01 1.50 -4.07
CA ARG A 93 8.35 1.93 -4.44
C ARG A 93 9.31 1.70 -3.26
N ALA A 94 10.14 0.69 -3.38
CA ALA A 94 11.25 0.42 -2.47
C ALA A 94 12.51 1.21 -2.87
N VAL A 95 13.47 1.33 -1.95
CA VAL A 95 14.78 1.94 -2.20
C VAL A 95 15.60 1.10 -3.18
N ASP A 96 15.56 -0.23 -3.00
CA ASP A 96 16.24 -1.22 -3.83
C ASP A 96 15.42 -2.51 -3.92
N ASN A 97 15.81 -3.39 -4.83
CA ASN A 97 15.14 -4.68 -5.09
C ASN A 97 15.71 -5.84 -4.27
N ASN A 98 16.71 -5.59 -3.41
CA ASN A 98 17.40 -6.63 -2.64
C ASN A 98 16.85 -6.75 -1.21
N THR A 99 16.10 -5.74 -0.77
CA THR A 99 15.46 -5.71 0.54
C THR A 99 14.21 -6.58 0.54
N ASP A 100 14.04 -7.40 1.59
CA ASP A 100 12.85 -8.22 1.77
C ASP A 100 11.58 -7.32 1.80
N PRO A 101 10.61 -7.52 0.88
CA PRO A 101 9.35 -6.77 0.87
C PRO A 101 8.62 -6.77 2.21
N MET A 102 8.70 -7.86 2.98
CA MET A 102 8.07 -7.99 4.30
C MET A 102 8.72 -7.10 5.36
N SER A 103 9.98 -6.68 5.16
CA SER A 103 10.65 -5.70 6.02
C SER A 103 10.24 -4.26 5.71
N ILE A 104 9.67 -4.01 4.54
CA ILE A 104 9.27 -2.67 4.08
C ILE A 104 7.80 -2.39 4.43
N ILE A 105 6.91 -3.38 4.27
CA ILE A 105 5.46 -3.20 4.43
C ILE A 105 4.93 -4.13 5.50
N ASN A 106 4.13 -3.57 6.41
CA ASN A 106 3.39 -4.33 7.41
C ASN A 106 1.90 -4.01 7.31
N ILE A 107 1.06 -5.03 7.42
CA ILE A 107 -0.40 -4.90 7.41
C ILE A 107 -0.90 -5.06 8.83
N PHE A 108 -1.67 -4.08 9.31
CA PHE A 108 -2.21 -4.06 10.66
C PHE A 108 -3.73 -3.99 10.65
N GLN A 109 -4.34 -4.73 11.57
CA GLN A 109 -5.75 -4.56 11.88
C GLN A 109 -5.96 -3.36 12.79
N PHE A 110 -6.95 -2.54 12.46
CA PHE A 110 -7.37 -1.41 13.28
C PHE A 110 -8.77 -1.66 13.86
N GLU A 111 -8.96 -1.28 15.12
CA GLU A 111 -10.27 -1.10 15.75
C GLU A 111 -10.84 0.28 15.42
N THR A 112 -12.06 0.30 14.91
CA THR A 112 -12.75 1.53 14.52
C THR A 112 -13.45 2.18 15.72
N GLY A 113 -13.12 3.44 15.99
CA GLY A 113 -13.86 4.31 16.89
C GLY A 113 -14.61 5.43 16.15
N LYS A 114 -15.43 6.19 16.88
CA LYS A 114 -16.28 7.25 16.29
C LYS A 114 -15.50 8.35 15.53
N LYS A 115 -14.29 8.67 15.98
CA LYS A 115 -13.46 9.77 15.42
C LYS A 115 -12.06 9.34 15.04
N VAL A 116 -11.61 8.19 15.54
CA VAL A 116 -10.24 7.69 15.39
C VAL A 116 -10.29 6.19 15.28
N ARG A 117 -9.31 5.62 14.57
CA ARG A 117 -9.03 4.19 14.55
C ARG A 117 -7.69 3.92 15.24
N LYS A 118 -7.60 2.77 15.92
CA LYS A 118 -6.42 2.38 16.72
C LYS A 118 -5.97 0.99 16.29
N PRO A 119 -4.67 0.70 16.22
CA PRO A 119 -4.23 -0.65 15.91
C PRO A 119 -4.69 -1.61 17.02
N SER A 120 -5.20 -2.78 16.64
CA SER A 120 -5.67 -3.81 17.58
C SER A 120 -4.52 -4.37 18.42
N TYR A 121 -3.30 -4.39 17.88
CA TYR A 121 -2.07 -4.75 18.58
C TYR A 121 -0.98 -3.71 18.30
N LEU A 122 -0.23 -3.32 19.33
CA LEU A 122 1.02 -2.60 19.18
C LEU A 122 2.11 -3.68 19.11
N LEU A 123 2.81 -3.79 17.97
CA LEU A 123 4.08 -4.49 17.92
C LEU A 123 5.13 -3.70 18.71
#